data_AF-A0A849R449-F1
#
_entry.id   AF-A0A849R449-F1
#
_cell.length_a   1.000
_cell.length_b   1.000
_cell.length_c   1.000
_cell.angle_alpha   90.00
_cell.angle_beta   90.00
_cell.angle_gamma   90.00
#
_symmetry.space_group_name_H-M   'P 1'
#
loop_
_entity.id
_entity.type
_entity.pdbx_description
1 polymer ?
#
loop_
_entity_poly.entity_id
_entity_poly.type
_entity_poly.pdbx_seq_one_letter_code
_entity_poly.pdbx_strand_id
1 'polypeptide(L)' 'MYWQIYGYLAKIIDGTPKNMEPEKHIDMKWFSLNNLPENINEYTRNSIDAYLASK' A
#
# COMPACT_ATOMS: atom_id res chain seq x y z
N MET A 1 21.54 10.86 2.31
CA MET A 1 20.48 10.51 3.28
C MET A 1 20.05 9.09 2.96
N TYR A 2 20.05 8.17 3.93
CA TYR A 2 19.66 6.77 3.75
C TYR A 2 18.36 6.53 4.51
N TRP A 3 17.41 5.84 3.87
CA TRP A 3 16.11 5.54 4.45
C TRP A 3 15.94 4.02 4.50
N GLN A 4 15.50 3.53 5.66
CA GLN A 4 15.11 2.14 5.84
C GLN A 4 13.58 2.10 5.97
N ILE A 5 12.93 1.27 5.15
CA ILE A 5 11.47 1.15 5.10
C ILE A 5 11.09 -0.29 5.41
N TYR A 6 10.08 -0.45 6.26
CA TYR A 6 9.53 -1.74 6.67
C TYR A 6 8.04 -1.78 6.36
N GLY A 7 7.59 -2.86 5.72
CA GLY A 7 6.18 -3.14 5.49
C GLY A 7 5.61 -4.02 6.60
N TYR A 8 4.37 -3.74 7.01
CA TYR A 8 3.61 -4.57 7.95
C TYR A 8 2.34 -5.09 7.28
N LEU A 9 2.04 -6.37 7.46
CA LEU A 9 0.76 -6.95 7.04
C LEU A 9 -0.30 -6.69 8.11
N ALA A 10 -1.40 -6.06 7.72
CA ALA A 10 -2.50 -5.73 8.61
C ALA A 10 -3.86 -6.15 8.01
N LYS A 11 -4.87 -6.26 8.88
CA LYS A 11 -6.25 -6.53 8.51
C LYS A 11 -7.14 -5.47 9.13
N ILE A 12 -8.12 -5.00 8.35
CA ILE A 12 -9.18 -4.11 8.86
C ILE A 12 -10.10 -4.93 9.77
N ILE A 13 -10.23 -4.50 11.02
CA ILE A 13 -11.10 -5.15 12.01
C ILE A 13 -12.43 -4.42 12.15
N ASP A 14 -12.41 -3.08 12.07
CA ASP A 14 -13.59 -2.22 12.14
C ASP A 14 -13.34 -0.88 11.40
N GLY A 15 -14.41 -0.16 11.06
CA GLY A 15 -14.38 1.13 10.39
C GLY A 15 -14.25 1.07 8.86
N THR A 16 -14.32 2.24 8.22
CA THR A 16 -14.13 2.39 6.77
C THR A 16 -13.02 3.40 6.50
N PRO A 17 -11.92 3.00 5.82
CA PRO A 17 -10.85 3.93 5.47
C PRO A 17 -11.34 5.07 4.59
N LYS A 18 -10.90 6.28 4.91
CA LYS A 18 -11.14 7.50 4.12
C LYS A 18 -9.90 8.39 4.12
N ASN A 19 -9.75 9.21 3.08
CA ASN A 19 -8.71 10.22 3.01
C ASN A 19 -9.03 11.35 4.01
N MET A 20 -8.19 11.51 5.03
CA MET A 20 -8.34 12.54 6.07
C MET A 20 -7.52 13.80 5.80
N GLU A 21 -6.66 13.79 4.77
CA GLU A 21 -5.74 14.89 4.43
C GLU A 21 -5.82 15.17 2.91
N PRO A 22 -6.96 15.69 2.41
CA PRO A 22 -7.21 15.89 0.97
C PRO A 22 -6.27 16.91 0.30
N GLU A 23 -5.61 17.76 1.08
CA GLU A 23 -4.58 18.69 0.60
C GLU A 23 -3.24 18.01 0.30
N LYS A 24 -3.00 16.82 0.88
CA LYS A 24 -1.78 16.02 0.66
C LYS A 24 -2.01 14.86 -0.31
N HIS A 25 -3.22 14.30 -0.32
CA HIS A 25 -3.56 13.12 -1.11
C HIS A 25 -4.80 13.38 -1.94
N ILE A 26 -4.75 13.06 -3.24
CA ILE A 26 -5.84 13.33 -4.17
C ILE A 26 -6.96 12.29 -4.06
N ASP A 27 -6.63 11.02 -3.85
CA ASP A 27 -7.59 9.91 -3.87
C ASP A 27 -7.09 8.71 -3.04
N MET A 28 -8.00 7.82 -2.64
CA MET A 28 -7.69 6.59 -1.93
C MET A 28 -8.64 5.45 -2.32
N LYS A 29 -8.08 4.35 -2.81
CA LYS A 29 -8.84 3.21 -3.35
C LYS A 29 -8.18 1.88 -3.00
N TRP A 30 -8.99 0.82 -3.00
CA TRP A 30 -8.52 -0.56 -2.96
C TRP A 30 -8.19 -1.05 -4.36
N PHE A 31 -7.07 -1.73 -4.50
CA PHE A 31 -6.64 -2.37 -5.74
C PHE A 31 -6.48 -3.87 -5.51
N SER A 32 -6.91 -4.66 -6.50
CA SER A 32 -6.63 -6.09 -6.50
C SER A 32 -5.14 -6.31 -6.73
N LEU A 33 -4.53 -7.31 -6.07
CA LEU A 33 -3.14 -7.67 -6.30
C LEU A 33 -2.86 -8.12 -7.74
N ASN A 34 -3.88 -8.59 -8.47
CA ASN A 34 -3.78 -8.98 -9.88
C ASN A 34 -4.05 -7.81 -10.84
N ASN A 35 -4.38 -6.62 -10.33
CA ASN A 35 -4.72 -5.45 -11.13
C ASN A 35 -4.25 -4.18 -10.41
N LEU A 36 -2.94 -4.09 -10.22
CA LEU A 36 -2.29 -2.93 -9.62
C LEU A 36 -2.10 -1.83 -10.66
N PRO A 37 -2.12 -0.55 -10.25
CA PRO A 37 -1.69 0.54 -11.12
C PRO A 37 -0.23 0.34 -11.56
N GLU A 38 0.09 0.79 -12.77
CA GLU A 38 1.45 0.68 -13.31
C GLU A 38 2.46 1.49 -12.47
N ASN A 39 2.08 2.72 -12.11
CA ASN A 39 2.92 3.68 -11.39
C ASN A 39 2.75 3.58 -9.86
N ILE A 40 3.15 2.45 -9.28
CA ILE A 40 3.34 2.33 -7.83
C ILE A 40 4.81 2.54 -7.46
N ASN A 41 5.07 3.08 -6.26
CA ASN A 41 6.44 3.26 -5.79
C ASN A 41 7.14 1.91 -5.52
N GLU A 42 8.47 1.92 -5.54
CA GLU A 42 9.30 0.73 -5.40
C GLU A 42 9.07 0.00 -4.06
N TYR A 43 8.87 0.74 -2.96
CA TYR A 43 8.69 0.14 -1.64
C TYR A 43 7.37 -0.62 -1.50
N THR A 44 6.30 -0.11 -2.12
CA THR A 44 5.01 -0.80 -2.23
C THR A 44 5.15 -2.06 -3.06
N ARG A 45 5.85 -1.98 -4.21
CA ARG A 45 6.11 -3.15 -5.07
C ARG A 45 6.88 -4.24 -4.32
N ASN A 46 7.99 -3.87 -3.67
CA ASN A 46 8.81 -4.79 -2.89
C ASN A 46 8.02 -5.44 -1.74
N SER A 47 7.14 -4.69 -1.07
CA SER A 47 6.29 -5.23 0.00
C SER A 47 5.26 -6.23 -0.52
N ILE A 48 4.68 -5.96 -1.69
CA ILE A 48 3.72 -6.85 -2.35
C ILE A 48 4.42 -8.13 -2.81
N ASP A 49 5.58 -8.02 -3.46
CA ASP A 49 6.36 -9.17 -3.93
C ASP A 49 6.79 -10.07 -2.77
N ALA A 50 7.26 -9.49 -1.66
CA ALA A 50 7.59 -10.22 -0.45
C ALA A 50 6.38 -10.93 0.16
N TYR A 51 5.21 -10.28 0.18
CA TYR A 51 3.97 -10.90 0.64
C TYR A 51 3.57 -12.10 -0.25
N LEU A 52 3.63 -11.93 -1.58
CA LEU A 52 3.27 -12.99 -2.53
C LEU A 52 4.23 -14.19 -2.47
N ALA A 53 5.53 -13.95 -2.26
CA ALA A 53 6.53 -15.01 -2.09
C ALA A 53 6.39 -15.78 -0.77
N SER A 54 5.68 -15.22 0.22
CA SER A 54 5.42 -15.87 1.51
C SER A 54 4.15 -16.75 1.53
N LYS A 55 3.43 -16.81 0.41
CA LYS A 55 2.24 -17.65 0.21
C LYS A 55 2.60 -18.96 -0.45
#